data_AF-V5G4Y9-F1
#
_entry.id   AF-V5G4Y9-F1
#
_cell.length_a   1.000
_cell.length_b   1.000
_cell.length_c   1.000
_cell.angle_alpha   90.00
_cell.angle_beta   90.00
_cell.angle_gamma   90.00
#
_symmetry.space_group_name_H-M   'P 1'
#
loop_
_entity.id
_entity.type
_entity.pdbx_description
1 polymer ?
#
loop_
_entity_poly.entity_id
_entity_poly.type
_entity_poly.pdbx_seq_one_letter_code
_entity_poly.pdbx_strand_id
1 'polypeptide(L)'
;MEFLSKHTECLSKLHLDVAPGWQTLAAYLLLATGGFFAASKIYTFIRVLLSLFVLPGKSLRKFGPKGSWALVTGASDGIGKEFSLQLARAGYNIVLVSRTASKLTSLADEISTKNPGVQTKLLSMDFARNDDADYEKLKALADELDIAVLINNVGKSHNIPTPFALTPEDELADIVTINCLGTLRVTQLVTPGMIQRKRGLILTMGSFGGLLPTPLLATYSGSKAFLQHWSSALGAELEAHGITVELVQAYLITSAMSKIRRASATIPDPRSFVKATLGKIGNNGGSPDYAYSSSPYWSHGLMAYFLTCITGTMSKTVLGFNKGMHESIRKRALRKAEREKGKKAI
;
A
#
# COMPACT_ATOMS: atom_id res chain seq x y z
N MET A 1 39.55 1.50 -24.19
CA MET A 1 39.88 0.07 -24.45
C MET A 1 40.85 -0.51 -23.43
N GLU A 2 41.78 0.26 -22.86
CA GLU A 2 42.70 -0.20 -21.79
C GLU A 2 42.03 -0.67 -20.48
N PHE A 3 40.93 -0.03 -20.05
CA PHE A 3 40.25 -0.40 -18.80
C PHE A 3 39.66 -1.81 -18.83
N LEU A 4 39.08 -2.21 -19.98
CA LEU A 4 38.55 -3.55 -20.18
C LEU A 4 39.67 -4.60 -20.26
N SER A 5 40.77 -4.27 -20.94
CA SER A 5 41.98 -5.11 -21.06
C SER A 5 42.56 -5.49 -19.70
N LYS A 6 42.64 -4.53 -18.76
CA LYS A 6 43.20 -4.73 -17.42
C LYS A 6 42.35 -5.65 -16.53
N HIS A 7 41.04 -5.67 -16.75
CA HIS A 7 40.12 -6.52 -15.99
C HIS A 7 39.96 -7.92 -16.61
N THR A 8 40.08 -8.05 -17.93
CA THR A 8 40.13 -9.36 -18.60
C THR A 8 41.37 -10.16 -18.25
N GLU A 9 42.52 -9.51 -18.03
CA GLU A 9 43.78 -10.16 -17.62
C GLU A 9 43.74 -10.67 -16.17
N CYS A 10 42.88 -10.09 -15.32
CA CYS A 10 42.62 -10.56 -13.96
C CYS A 10 41.68 -11.79 -13.95
N LEU A 11 40.71 -11.82 -14.86
CA LEU A 11 39.81 -12.95 -15.06
C LEU A 11 40.50 -14.15 -15.71
N SER A 12 41.47 -13.93 -16.61
CA SER A 12 42.27 -15.01 -17.22
C SER A 12 43.25 -15.68 -16.25
N LYS A 13 43.54 -15.04 -15.11
CA LYS A 13 44.33 -15.62 -14.00
C LYS A 13 43.49 -16.42 -13.02
N LEU A 14 42.16 -16.45 -13.18
CA LEU A 14 41.27 -17.31 -12.42
C LEU A 14 41.34 -18.76 -12.95
N HIS A 15 42.53 -19.35 -12.95
CA HIS A 15 42.70 -20.78 -13.17
C HIS A 15 42.23 -21.49 -11.90
N LEU A 16 40.99 -21.96 -11.92
CA LEU A 16 40.50 -22.95 -10.98
C LEU A 16 41.19 -24.27 -11.36
N ASP A 17 42.37 -24.55 -10.77
CA ASP A 17 43.02 -25.85 -10.83
C ASP A 17 42.16 -26.84 -10.05
N VAL A 18 41.20 -27.48 -10.73
CA VAL A 18 40.29 -28.43 -10.11
C VAL A 18 40.64 -29.84 -10.59
N ALA A 19 41.14 -30.66 -9.66
CA ALA A 19 41.50 -32.05 -9.93
C ALA A 19 40.29 -32.83 -10.50
N PRO A 20 40.45 -33.77 -11.44
CA PRO A 20 39.32 -34.54 -11.97
C PRO A 20 38.63 -35.38 -10.87
N GLY A 21 37.29 -35.38 -10.84
CA GLY A 21 36.50 -36.17 -9.89
C GLY A 21 35.13 -35.56 -9.52
N TRP A 22 34.31 -36.30 -8.77
CA TRP A 22 32.98 -35.85 -8.33
C TRP A 22 33.00 -34.57 -7.50
N GLN A 23 34.08 -34.32 -6.74
CA GLN A 23 34.26 -33.12 -5.92
C GLN A 23 34.29 -31.85 -6.78
N THR A 24 34.90 -31.94 -7.95
CA THR A 24 35.03 -30.86 -8.93
C THR A 24 33.71 -30.55 -9.62
N LEU A 25 32.97 -31.58 -10.01
CA LEU A 25 31.61 -31.41 -10.53
C LEU A 25 30.70 -30.76 -9.49
N ALA A 26 30.77 -31.19 -8.23
CA ALA A 26 30.02 -30.60 -7.13
C ALA A 26 30.41 -29.12 -6.90
N ALA A 27 31.70 -28.79 -6.94
CA ALA A 27 32.18 -27.41 -6.83
C ALA A 27 31.66 -26.51 -7.95
N TYR A 28 31.69 -26.99 -9.22
CA TYR A 28 31.12 -26.25 -10.34
C TYR A 28 29.62 -26.04 -10.21
N LEU A 29 28.87 -27.06 -9.76
CA LEU A 29 27.44 -26.92 -9.51
C LEU A 29 27.15 -25.89 -8.40
N LEU A 30 27.91 -25.90 -7.31
CA LEU A 30 27.76 -24.91 -6.23
C LEU A 30 28.10 -23.49 -6.68
N LEU A 31 29.17 -23.32 -7.47
CA LEU A 31 29.54 -22.02 -8.04
C LEU A 31 28.49 -21.52 -9.04
N ALA A 32 27.98 -22.39 -9.92
CA ALA A 32 26.96 -22.03 -10.89
C ALA A 32 25.63 -21.65 -10.22
N THR A 33 25.20 -22.44 -9.23
CA THR A 33 23.97 -22.16 -8.46
C THR A 33 24.09 -20.90 -7.61
N GLY A 34 25.22 -20.72 -6.92
CA GLY A 34 25.52 -19.50 -6.16
C GLY A 34 25.61 -18.26 -7.05
N GLY A 35 26.27 -18.38 -8.20
CA GLY A 35 26.36 -17.33 -9.22
C GLY A 35 25.00 -16.94 -9.78
N PHE A 36 24.17 -17.92 -10.14
CA PHE A 36 22.80 -17.69 -10.61
C PHE A 36 21.93 -17.00 -9.54
N PHE A 37 22.04 -17.45 -8.28
CA PHE A 37 21.33 -16.83 -7.16
C PHE A 37 21.74 -15.36 -6.96
N ALA A 38 23.05 -15.08 -6.92
CA ALA A 38 23.56 -13.71 -6.78
C ALA A 38 23.14 -12.82 -7.96
N ALA A 39 23.26 -13.31 -9.19
CA ALA A 39 22.83 -12.61 -10.40
C ALA A 39 21.32 -12.29 -10.37
N SER A 40 20.49 -13.24 -9.93
CA SER A 40 19.05 -13.04 -9.76
C SER A 40 18.73 -11.93 -8.75
N LYS A 41 19.43 -11.88 -7.61
CA LYS A 41 19.24 -10.80 -6.62
C LYS A 41 19.71 -9.44 -7.13
N ILE A 42 20.85 -9.38 -7.82
CA ILE A 42 21.35 -8.16 -8.45
C ILE A 42 20.35 -7.66 -9.50
N TYR A 43 19.85 -8.55 -10.35
CA TYR A 43 18.86 -8.22 -11.37
C TYR A 43 17.58 -7.65 -10.74
N THR A 44 17.04 -8.29 -9.71
CA THR A 44 15.87 -7.80 -8.98
C THR A 44 16.14 -6.44 -8.33
N PHE A 45 17.31 -6.23 -7.73
CA PHE A 45 17.68 -4.94 -7.15
C PHE A 45 17.73 -3.82 -8.20
N ILE A 46 18.36 -4.08 -9.36
CA ILE A 46 18.39 -3.13 -10.48
C ILE A 46 16.98 -2.80 -10.95
N ARG A 47 16.10 -3.81 -11.09
CA ARG A 47 14.68 -3.59 -11.45
C ARG A 47 13.97 -2.69 -10.44
N VAL A 48 14.19 -2.89 -9.14
CA VAL A 48 13.62 -2.04 -8.07
C VAL A 48 14.13 -0.61 -8.21
N LEU A 49 15.43 -0.40 -8.41
CA LEU A 49 16.00 0.94 -8.60
C LEU A 49 15.41 1.63 -9.83
N LEU A 50 15.33 0.91 -10.97
CA LEU A 50 14.70 1.44 -12.18
C LEU A 50 13.23 1.79 -11.93
N SER A 51 12.47 0.91 -11.28
CA SER A 51 11.07 1.16 -10.94
C SER A 51 10.89 2.40 -10.05
N LEU A 52 11.74 2.58 -9.04
CA LEU A 52 11.63 3.69 -8.09
C LEU A 52 12.08 5.03 -8.69
N PHE A 53 13.19 5.05 -9.44
CA PHE A 53 13.86 6.29 -9.81
C PHE A 53 13.76 6.65 -11.29
N VAL A 54 13.55 5.69 -12.19
CA VAL A 54 13.69 5.91 -13.64
C VAL A 54 12.37 5.70 -14.39
N LEU A 55 11.72 4.55 -14.22
CA LEU A 55 10.55 4.17 -15.00
C LEU A 55 9.30 4.95 -14.55
N PRO A 56 8.60 5.65 -15.47
CA PRO A 56 7.34 6.30 -15.15
C PRO A 56 6.22 5.25 -14.96
N GLY A 57 5.19 5.60 -14.19
CA GLY A 57 3.96 4.81 -14.14
C GLY A 57 3.01 5.08 -15.31
N LYS A 58 1.93 4.31 -15.37
CA LYS A 58 0.81 4.53 -16.31
C LYS A 58 0.15 5.89 -16.04
N SER A 59 -0.08 6.68 -17.08
CA SER A 59 -0.81 7.95 -16.95
C SER A 59 -2.25 7.72 -16.50
N LEU A 60 -2.75 8.59 -15.60
CA LEU A 60 -4.14 8.55 -15.15
C LEU A 60 -5.15 8.57 -16.31
N ARG A 61 -4.84 9.29 -17.40
CA ARG A 61 -5.68 9.37 -18.60
C ARG A 61 -5.98 8.00 -19.24
N LYS A 62 -5.17 6.98 -18.98
CA LYS A 62 -5.42 5.61 -19.43
C LYS A 62 -6.67 4.99 -18.80
N PHE A 63 -7.03 5.42 -17.59
CA PHE A 63 -8.15 4.85 -16.83
C PHE A 63 -9.45 5.61 -17.06
N GLY A 64 -9.38 6.87 -17.49
CA GLY A 64 -10.53 7.65 -17.94
C GLY A 64 -10.17 9.06 -18.41
N PRO A 65 -10.98 9.66 -19.29
CA PRO A 65 -10.84 11.06 -19.69
C PRO A 65 -11.07 12.01 -18.49
N LYS A 66 -10.74 13.29 -18.69
CA LYS A 66 -11.14 14.33 -17.74
C LYS A 66 -12.66 14.37 -17.62
N GLY A 67 -13.17 14.59 -16.42
CA GLY A 67 -14.60 14.51 -16.11
C GLY A 67 -15.09 13.12 -15.71
N SER A 68 -14.30 12.06 -15.89
CA SER A 68 -14.55 10.78 -15.24
C SER A 68 -14.47 10.92 -13.72
N TRP A 69 -15.04 9.97 -12.99
CA TRP A 69 -15.16 10.01 -11.55
C TRP A 69 -14.12 9.13 -10.85
N ALA A 70 -13.64 9.58 -9.71
CA ALA A 70 -12.86 8.81 -8.77
C ALA A 70 -13.63 8.64 -7.44
N LEU A 71 -13.81 7.41 -6.99
CA LEU A 71 -14.42 7.10 -5.70
C LEU A 71 -13.31 6.89 -4.67
N VAL A 72 -13.34 7.65 -3.58
CA VAL A 72 -12.35 7.58 -2.52
C VAL A 72 -13.01 7.26 -1.19
N THR A 73 -12.70 6.09 -0.62
CA THR A 73 -13.15 5.72 0.73
C THR A 73 -12.18 6.23 1.79
N GLY A 74 -12.70 6.66 2.95
CA GLY A 74 -11.90 7.31 3.99
C GLY A 74 -11.34 8.66 3.56
N ALA A 75 -12.09 9.41 2.73
CA ALA A 75 -11.61 10.63 2.08
C ALA A 75 -11.41 11.84 3.02
N SER A 76 -11.91 11.79 4.26
CA SER A 76 -11.98 12.96 5.14
C SER A 76 -10.64 13.46 5.70
N ASP A 77 -9.58 12.65 5.66
CA ASP A 77 -8.28 13.01 6.25
C ASP A 77 -7.13 12.19 5.63
N GLY A 78 -5.89 12.59 5.93
CA GLY A 78 -4.68 11.84 5.61
C GLY A 78 -4.52 11.50 4.13
N ILE A 79 -4.23 10.22 3.86
CA ILE A 79 -3.94 9.70 2.52
C ILE A 79 -5.16 9.82 1.60
N GLY A 80 -6.36 9.47 2.10
CA GLY A 80 -7.61 9.58 1.34
C GLY A 80 -7.92 11.01 0.93
N LYS A 81 -7.80 11.97 1.85
CA LYS A 81 -7.96 13.40 1.53
C LYS A 81 -7.02 13.83 0.40
N GLU A 82 -5.76 13.42 0.48
CA GLU A 82 -4.78 13.83 -0.50
C GLU A 82 -4.97 13.15 -1.87
N PHE A 83 -5.42 11.88 -1.91
CA PHE A 83 -5.86 11.26 -3.16
C PHE A 83 -6.97 12.07 -3.82
N SER A 84 -8.00 12.47 -3.06
CA SER A 84 -9.09 13.31 -3.58
C SER A 84 -8.57 14.62 -4.18
N LEU A 85 -7.65 15.30 -3.49
CA LEU A 85 -7.07 16.56 -3.97
C LEU A 85 -6.23 16.38 -5.24
N GLN A 86 -5.39 15.34 -5.32
CA GLN A 86 -4.53 15.13 -6.48
C GLN A 86 -5.29 14.58 -7.70
N LEU A 87 -6.30 13.73 -7.48
CA LEU A 87 -7.18 13.26 -8.55
C LEU A 87 -8.05 14.41 -9.09
N ALA A 88 -8.55 15.29 -8.22
CA ALA A 88 -9.25 16.51 -8.66
C ALA A 88 -8.35 17.42 -9.51
N ARG A 89 -7.09 17.64 -9.09
CA ARG A 89 -6.10 18.38 -9.89
C ARG A 89 -5.82 17.73 -11.25
N ALA A 90 -5.94 16.40 -11.35
CA ALA A 90 -5.80 15.67 -12.60
C ALA A 90 -7.05 15.77 -13.50
N GLY A 91 -8.15 16.33 -12.99
CA GLY A 91 -9.40 16.57 -13.72
C GLY A 91 -10.47 15.49 -13.51
N TYR A 92 -10.37 14.68 -12.46
CA TYR A 92 -11.43 13.75 -12.07
C TYR A 92 -12.45 14.44 -11.17
N ASN A 93 -13.73 14.15 -11.41
CA ASN A 93 -14.78 14.40 -10.43
C ASN A 93 -14.63 13.41 -9.26
N ILE A 94 -15.01 13.79 -8.04
CA ILE A 94 -14.69 12.99 -6.84
C ILE A 94 -15.95 12.58 -6.08
N VAL A 95 -16.14 11.27 -5.89
CA VAL A 95 -17.05 10.73 -4.89
C VAL A 95 -16.28 10.57 -3.57
N LEU A 96 -16.65 11.39 -2.58
CA LEU A 96 -16.03 11.42 -1.27
C LEU A 96 -16.85 10.60 -0.27
N VAL A 97 -16.30 9.48 0.20
CA VAL A 97 -16.96 8.59 1.16
C VAL A 97 -16.19 8.57 2.48
N SER A 98 -16.83 8.98 3.58
CA SER A 98 -16.28 8.89 4.94
C SER A 98 -17.38 9.08 5.98
N ARG A 99 -17.06 8.91 7.26
CA ARG A 99 -18.04 8.99 8.37
C ARG A 99 -18.48 10.40 8.74
N THR A 100 -17.61 11.38 8.55
CA THR A 100 -17.81 12.74 9.08
C THR A 100 -18.25 13.68 7.97
N ALA A 101 -19.56 13.89 7.83
CA ALA A 101 -20.16 14.74 6.79
C ALA A 101 -19.54 16.14 6.72
N SER A 102 -19.32 16.81 7.86
CA SER A 102 -18.72 18.15 7.89
C SER A 102 -17.33 18.21 7.27
N LYS A 103 -16.48 17.20 7.49
CA LYS A 103 -15.16 17.10 6.86
C LYS A 103 -15.25 16.84 5.35
N LEU A 104 -16.26 16.10 4.91
CA LEU A 104 -16.51 15.87 3.48
C LEU A 104 -16.91 17.17 2.78
N THR A 105 -17.81 17.94 3.38
CA THR A 105 -18.22 19.26 2.86
C THR A 105 -17.02 20.20 2.76
N SER A 106 -16.22 20.34 3.83
CA SER A 106 -15.03 21.20 3.78
C SER A 106 -14.01 20.77 2.70
N LEU A 107 -13.85 19.45 2.47
CA LEU A 107 -12.98 18.96 1.41
C LEU A 107 -13.58 19.22 0.01
N ALA A 108 -14.90 19.10 -0.14
CA ALA A 108 -15.59 19.43 -1.37
C ALA A 108 -15.40 20.91 -1.76
N ASP A 109 -15.56 21.80 -0.79
CA ASP A 109 -15.33 23.24 -0.97
C ASP A 109 -13.87 23.53 -1.35
N GLU A 110 -12.92 22.87 -0.69
CA GLU A 110 -11.49 22.97 -1.01
C GLU A 110 -11.20 22.50 -2.44
N ILE A 111 -11.81 21.39 -2.89
CA ILE A 111 -11.66 20.84 -4.25
C ILE A 111 -12.24 21.80 -5.27
N SER A 112 -13.47 22.27 -5.06
CA SER A 112 -14.18 23.20 -5.95
C SER A 112 -13.42 24.51 -6.11
N THR A 113 -12.93 25.08 -5.01
CA THR A 113 -12.14 26.32 -5.00
C THR A 113 -10.83 26.18 -5.78
N LYS A 114 -10.13 25.05 -5.62
CA LYS A 114 -8.81 24.83 -6.25
C LYS A 114 -8.89 24.34 -7.69
N ASN A 115 -10.01 23.74 -8.09
CA ASN A 115 -10.17 23.10 -9.40
C ASN A 115 -11.56 23.43 -9.97
N PRO A 116 -11.77 24.66 -10.49
CA PRO A 116 -13.05 25.04 -11.09
C PRO A 116 -13.48 24.04 -12.19
N GLY A 117 -14.72 23.58 -12.12
CA GLY A 117 -15.29 22.60 -13.06
C GLY A 117 -15.18 21.14 -12.60
N VAL A 118 -14.44 20.84 -11.53
CA VAL A 118 -14.49 19.52 -10.88
C VAL A 118 -15.72 19.43 -9.98
N GLN A 119 -16.51 18.38 -10.16
CA GLN A 119 -17.68 18.08 -9.35
C GLN A 119 -17.33 17.13 -8.20
N THR A 120 -18.08 17.24 -7.10
CA THR A 120 -17.97 16.33 -5.96
C THR A 120 -19.32 15.79 -5.56
N LYS A 121 -19.40 14.49 -5.23
CA LYS A 121 -20.56 13.88 -4.56
C LYS A 121 -20.12 13.35 -3.21
N LEU A 122 -20.94 13.53 -2.18
CA LEU A 122 -20.61 13.19 -0.80
C LEU A 122 -21.49 12.05 -0.34
N LEU A 123 -20.90 11.05 0.32
CA LEU A 123 -21.65 10.04 1.06
C LEU A 123 -21.07 9.88 2.46
N SER A 124 -21.88 10.22 3.45
CA SER A 124 -21.57 9.94 4.85
C SER A 124 -21.89 8.48 5.14
N MET A 125 -20.87 7.67 5.38
CA MET A 125 -21.02 6.22 5.56
C MET A 125 -20.08 5.72 6.66
N ASP A 126 -20.63 4.95 7.61
CA ASP A 126 -19.85 4.26 8.63
C ASP A 126 -19.68 2.78 8.30
N PHE A 127 -18.51 2.46 7.77
CA PHE A 127 -18.11 1.11 7.44
C PHE A 127 -18.12 0.15 8.64
N ALA A 128 -18.00 0.63 9.88
CA ALA A 128 -18.10 -0.21 11.07
C ALA A 128 -19.51 -0.83 11.23
N ARG A 129 -20.55 -0.08 10.82
CA ARG A 129 -21.95 -0.51 10.92
C ARG A 129 -22.31 -1.60 9.90
N ASN A 130 -21.56 -1.66 8.79
CA ASN A 130 -21.84 -2.55 7.67
C ASN A 130 -23.32 -2.51 7.21
N ASP A 131 -23.89 -1.31 7.15
CA ASP A 131 -25.31 -1.08 6.88
C ASP A 131 -25.63 -1.20 5.39
N ASP A 132 -26.54 -2.10 5.02
CA ASP A 132 -26.93 -2.35 3.63
C ASP A 132 -27.51 -1.11 2.95
N ALA A 133 -28.24 -0.27 3.70
CA ALA A 133 -28.82 0.95 3.14
C ALA A 133 -27.75 1.94 2.68
N ASP A 134 -26.57 1.97 3.32
CA ASP A 134 -25.46 2.83 2.90
C ASP A 134 -24.77 2.28 1.65
N TYR A 135 -24.65 0.96 1.50
CA TYR A 135 -24.13 0.35 0.27
C TYR A 135 -25.10 0.53 -0.91
N GLU A 136 -26.41 0.45 -0.70
CA GLU A 136 -27.39 0.71 -1.75
C GLU A 136 -27.37 2.17 -2.21
N LYS A 137 -27.20 3.13 -1.28
CA LYS A 137 -26.99 4.54 -1.65
C LYS A 137 -25.71 4.72 -2.45
N LEU A 138 -24.61 4.06 -2.06
CA LEU A 138 -23.37 4.10 -2.80
C LEU A 138 -23.52 3.47 -4.19
N LYS A 139 -24.32 2.39 -4.30
CA LYS A 139 -24.65 1.72 -5.56
C LYS A 139 -25.34 2.65 -6.53
N ALA A 140 -26.46 3.23 -6.09
CA ALA A 140 -27.24 4.17 -6.89
C ALA A 140 -26.36 5.33 -7.36
N LEU A 141 -25.48 5.83 -6.49
CA LEU A 141 -24.53 6.87 -6.84
C LEU A 141 -23.52 6.41 -7.89
N ALA A 142 -22.94 5.22 -7.74
CA ALA A 142 -21.88 4.72 -8.62
C ALA A 142 -22.41 4.31 -9.99
N ASP A 143 -23.63 3.76 -10.07
CA ASP A 143 -24.27 3.31 -11.32
C ASP A 143 -24.52 4.45 -12.30
N GLU A 144 -24.75 5.67 -11.80
CA GLU A 144 -24.94 6.88 -12.61
C GLU A 144 -23.64 7.50 -13.13
N LEU A 145 -22.48 7.00 -12.69
CA LEU A 145 -21.19 7.67 -12.88
C LEU A 145 -20.20 6.81 -13.65
N ASP A 146 -19.39 7.45 -14.47
CA ASP A 146 -18.18 6.85 -15.04
C ASP A 146 -17.08 6.78 -13.96
N ILE A 147 -17.23 5.89 -12.97
CA ILE A 147 -16.18 5.60 -11.98
C ILE A 147 -15.01 4.93 -12.71
N ALA A 148 -13.95 5.70 -12.91
CA ALA A 148 -12.70 5.30 -13.57
C ALA A 148 -11.60 4.91 -12.58
N VAL A 149 -11.66 5.46 -11.36
CA VAL A 149 -10.68 5.21 -10.30
C VAL A 149 -11.40 4.89 -9.00
N LEU A 150 -11.02 3.80 -8.35
CA LEU A 150 -11.43 3.43 -7.01
C LEU A 150 -10.21 3.45 -6.08
N ILE A 151 -10.29 4.23 -5.01
CA ILE A 151 -9.29 4.27 -3.94
C ILE A 151 -9.91 3.65 -2.68
N ASN A 152 -9.58 2.38 -2.44
CA ASN A 152 -9.91 1.66 -1.21
C ASN A 152 -8.93 2.08 -0.11
N ASN A 153 -9.20 3.21 0.54
CA ASN A 153 -8.34 3.80 1.57
C ASN A 153 -8.93 3.73 2.99
N VAL A 154 -10.25 3.56 3.15
CA VAL A 154 -10.84 3.41 4.48
C VAL A 154 -10.17 2.27 5.26
N GLY A 155 -9.92 2.48 6.54
CA GLY A 155 -9.31 1.45 7.38
C GLY A 155 -9.27 1.82 8.85
N LYS A 156 -9.18 0.79 9.70
CA LYS A 156 -8.99 0.86 11.13
C LYS A 156 -7.76 0.03 11.52
N SER A 157 -6.94 0.58 12.40
CA SER A 157 -5.88 -0.14 13.12
C SER A 157 -6.23 -0.13 14.61
N HIS A 158 -5.42 -0.82 15.42
CA HIS A 158 -5.64 -0.78 16.86
C HIS A 158 -5.40 0.64 17.39
N ASN A 159 -6.12 1.03 18.44
CA ASN A 159 -5.91 2.34 19.07
C ASN A 159 -4.47 2.46 19.61
N ILE A 160 -3.98 1.40 20.26
CA ILE A 160 -2.57 1.24 20.63
C ILE A 160 -2.17 -0.22 20.38
N PRO A 161 -0.87 -0.54 20.25
CA PRO A 161 -0.47 -1.93 20.19
C PRO A 161 -0.90 -2.68 21.46
N THR A 162 -1.66 -3.76 21.29
CA THR A 162 -2.31 -4.51 22.37
C THR A 162 -2.18 -6.02 22.19
N PRO A 163 -1.78 -6.78 23.22
CA PRO A 163 -1.82 -8.24 23.17
C PRO A 163 -3.21 -8.71 22.78
N PHE A 164 -3.30 -9.73 21.92
CA PHE A 164 -4.58 -10.21 21.39
C PHE A 164 -5.62 -10.50 22.48
N ALA A 165 -5.21 -11.18 23.56
CA ALA A 165 -6.06 -11.51 24.69
C ALA A 165 -6.62 -10.29 25.47
N LEU A 166 -6.10 -9.09 25.22
CA LEU A 166 -6.52 -7.84 25.86
C LEU A 166 -7.20 -6.88 24.86
N THR A 167 -7.34 -7.26 23.60
CA THR A 167 -7.99 -6.42 22.60
C THR A 167 -9.51 -6.59 22.72
N PRO A 168 -10.28 -5.50 22.88
CA PRO A 168 -11.74 -5.57 22.93
C PRO A 168 -12.36 -6.21 21.69
N GLU A 169 -13.43 -6.98 21.87
CA GLU A 169 -14.09 -7.72 20.77
C GLU A 169 -14.67 -6.79 19.68
N ASP A 170 -15.21 -5.64 20.08
CA ASP A 170 -15.71 -4.60 19.17
C ASP A 170 -14.58 -4.01 18.31
N GLU A 171 -13.40 -3.80 18.88
CA GLU A 171 -12.22 -3.36 18.14
C GLU A 171 -11.75 -4.42 17.14
N LEU A 172 -11.79 -5.71 17.51
CA LEU A 172 -11.47 -6.83 16.61
C LEU A 172 -12.45 -6.89 15.43
N ALA A 173 -13.76 -6.88 15.73
CA ALA A 173 -14.83 -6.92 14.74
C ALA A 173 -14.74 -5.73 13.78
N ASP A 174 -14.60 -4.51 14.30
CA ASP A 174 -14.49 -3.31 13.47
C ASP A 174 -13.29 -3.35 12.52
N ILE A 175 -12.13 -3.87 12.97
CA ILE A 175 -10.95 -3.97 12.11
C ILE A 175 -11.25 -4.87 10.90
N VAL A 176 -11.86 -6.04 11.12
CA VAL A 176 -12.19 -6.98 10.04
C VAL A 176 -13.29 -6.41 9.14
N THR A 177 -14.36 -5.89 9.73
CA THR A 177 -15.50 -5.31 9.01
C THR A 177 -15.07 -4.15 8.14
N ILE A 178 -14.31 -3.18 8.67
CA ILE A 178 -13.90 -1.99 7.92
C ILE A 178 -12.83 -2.35 6.87
N ASN A 179 -11.77 -3.07 7.26
CA ASN A 179 -10.63 -3.27 6.37
C ASN A 179 -10.92 -4.31 5.28
N CYS A 180 -11.64 -5.39 5.61
CA CYS A 180 -11.91 -6.48 4.68
C CYS A 180 -13.29 -6.31 4.06
N LEU A 181 -14.36 -6.46 4.84
CA LEU A 181 -15.72 -6.54 4.29
C LEU A 181 -16.12 -5.25 3.56
N GLY A 182 -15.82 -4.08 4.14
CA GLY A 182 -16.06 -2.79 3.51
C GLY A 182 -15.35 -2.65 2.15
N THR A 183 -14.08 -3.06 2.09
CA THR A 183 -13.28 -3.04 0.85
C THR A 183 -13.88 -3.97 -0.21
N LEU A 184 -14.28 -5.18 0.18
CA LEU A 184 -14.91 -6.15 -0.74
C LEU A 184 -16.20 -5.59 -1.33
N ARG A 185 -17.10 -5.12 -0.47
CA ARG A 185 -18.43 -4.63 -0.88
C ARG A 185 -18.34 -3.42 -1.81
N VAL A 186 -17.50 -2.43 -1.49
CA VAL A 186 -17.30 -1.26 -2.36
C VAL A 186 -16.69 -1.67 -3.69
N THR A 187 -15.74 -2.60 -3.69
CA THR A 187 -15.09 -3.03 -4.93
C THR A 187 -16.04 -3.82 -5.82
N GLN A 188 -16.83 -4.72 -5.25
CA GLN A 188 -17.83 -5.52 -5.97
C GLN A 188 -18.90 -4.63 -6.64
N LEU A 189 -19.25 -3.51 -6.00
CA LEU A 189 -20.19 -2.52 -6.51
C LEU A 189 -19.68 -1.78 -7.75
N VAL A 190 -18.40 -1.38 -7.74
CA VAL A 190 -17.80 -0.51 -8.77
C VAL A 190 -17.29 -1.32 -9.97
N THR A 191 -16.81 -2.53 -9.73
CA THR A 191 -16.13 -3.37 -10.73
C THR A 191 -16.97 -3.66 -11.98
N PRO A 192 -18.28 -3.98 -11.91
CA PRO A 192 -19.09 -4.25 -13.11
C PRO A 192 -19.07 -3.09 -14.12
N GLY A 193 -19.16 -1.85 -13.65
CA GLY A 193 -19.10 -0.67 -14.51
C GLY A 193 -17.73 -0.51 -15.18
N MET A 194 -16.64 -0.78 -14.45
CA MET A 194 -15.28 -0.77 -15.02
C MET A 194 -15.09 -1.85 -16.09
N ILE A 195 -15.63 -3.06 -15.85
CA ILE A 195 -15.61 -4.17 -16.82
C ILE A 195 -16.35 -3.78 -18.10
N GLN A 196 -17.55 -3.21 -17.98
CA GLN A 196 -18.36 -2.79 -19.13
C GLN A 196 -17.62 -1.75 -19.99
N ARG A 197 -16.89 -0.83 -19.35
CA ARG A 197 -16.10 0.21 -20.02
C ARG A 197 -14.71 -0.27 -20.47
N LYS A 198 -14.30 -1.48 -20.10
CA LYS A 198 -12.98 -2.08 -20.34
C LYS A 198 -11.80 -1.21 -19.90
N ARG A 199 -12.00 -0.43 -18.83
CA ARG A 199 -10.98 0.43 -18.22
C ARG A 199 -11.30 0.69 -16.76
N GLY A 200 -10.27 0.74 -15.94
CA GLY A 200 -10.39 1.14 -14.55
C GLY A 200 -9.08 1.05 -13.79
N LEU A 201 -9.00 1.77 -12.68
CA LEU A 201 -7.92 1.66 -11.70
C LEU A 201 -8.50 1.40 -10.32
N ILE A 202 -8.07 0.33 -9.68
CA ILE A 202 -8.41 0.01 -8.29
C ILE A 202 -7.12 0.04 -7.48
N LEU A 203 -6.98 1.05 -6.59
CA LEU A 203 -5.87 1.14 -5.65
C LEU A 203 -6.37 0.79 -4.25
N THR A 204 -5.80 -0.27 -3.67
CA THR A 204 -6.12 -0.71 -2.31
C THR A 204 -4.99 -0.40 -1.35
N MET A 205 -5.27 0.34 -0.28
CA MET A 205 -4.26 0.72 0.70
C MET A 205 -3.85 -0.48 1.56
N GLY A 206 -2.67 -1.02 1.26
CA GLY A 206 -1.95 -2.02 2.05
C GLY A 206 -1.26 -1.41 3.27
N SER A 207 -0.36 -2.19 3.85
CA SER A 207 0.44 -1.79 5.02
C SER A 207 1.63 -2.71 5.18
N PHE A 208 2.76 -2.22 5.68
CA PHE A 208 3.87 -3.08 6.12
C PHE A 208 3.40 -4.21 7.05
N GLY A 209 2.34 -3.96 7.84
CA GLY A 209 1.74 -4.98 8.70
C GLY A 209 1.01 -6.11 7.96
N GLY A 210 0.71 -5.96 6.66
CA GLY A 210 0.23 -7.04 5.78
C GLY A 210 1.36 -7.80 5.09
N LEU A 211 2.58 -7.25 5.08
CA LEU A 211 3.75 -7.88 4.48
C LEU A 211 4.49 -8.78 5.47
N LEU A 212 4.57 -8.37 6.74
CA LEU A 212 5.14 -9.15 7.82
C LEU A 212 4.19 -9.21 9.03
N PRO A 213 4.17 -10.33 9.77
CA PRO A 213 3.36 -10.46 10.96
C PRO A 213 3.73 -9.37 11.97
N THR A 214 2.71 -8.73 12.53
CA THR A 214 2.89 -7.61 13.45
C THR A 214 2.32 -7.89 14.83
N PRO A 215 3.16 -8.38 15.77
CA PRO A 215 2.76 -8.63 17.15
C PRO A 215 2.17 -7.39 17.81
N LEU A 216 1.21 -7.60 18.70
CA LEU A 216 0.38 -6.55 19.32
C LEU A 216 -0.57 -5.80 18.35
N LEU A 217 -0.58 -6.16 17.07
CA LEU A 217 -1.55 -5.67 16.07
C LEU A 217 -2.10 -6.84 15.23
N ALA A 218 -2.23 -8.03 15.82
CA ALA A 218 -2.45 -9.30 15.11
C ALA A 218 -3.64 -9.23 14.12
N THR A 219 -4.80 -8.75 14.55
CA THR A 219 -6.01 -8.64 13.71
C THR A 219 -5.85 -7.65 12.57
N TYR A 220 -5.18 -6.53 12.82
CA TYR A 220 -4.86 -5.54 11.79
C TYR A 220 -3.90 -6.13 10.76
N SER A 221 -2.84 -6.79 11.23
CA SER A 221 -1.86 -7.49 10.41
C SER A 221 -2.55 -8.52 9.50
N GLY A 222 -3.41 -9.36 10.06
CA GLY A 222 -4.23 -10.33 9.31
C GLY A 222 -5.11 -9.67 8.26
N SER A 223 -5.83 -8.59 8.61
CA SER A 223 -6.68 -7.88 7.65
C SER A 223 -5.89 -7.28 6.46
N LYS A 224 -4.65 -6.84 6.69
CA LYS A 224 -3.81 -6.29 5.62
C LYS A 224 -3.15 -7.39 4.78
N ALA A 225 -2.84 -8.55 5.37
CA ALA A 225 -2.44 -9.73 4.61
C ALA A 225 -3.58 -10.26 3.72
N PHE A 226 -4.82 -10.26 4.23
CA PHE A 226 -6.01 -10.56 3.44
C PHE A 226 -6.09 -9.68 2.19
N LEU A 227 -5.96 -8.36 2.34
CA LEU A 227 -6.02 -7.43 1.20
C LEU A 227 -4.89 -7.65 0.19
N GLN A 228 -3.69 -8.07 0.63
CA GLN A 228 -2.57 -8.38 -0.26
C GLN A 228 -2.90 -9.57 -1.17
N HIS A 229 -3.35 -10.68 -0.61
CA HIS A 229 -3.74 -11.85 -1.39
C HIS A 229 -4.95 -11.55 -2.28
N TRP A 230 -5.98 -10.91 -1.71
CA TRP A 230 -7.19 -10.55 -2.43
C TRP A 230 -6.91 -9.62 -3.61
N SER A 231 -6.09 -8.58 -3.45
CA SER A 231 -5.76 -7.66 -4.56
C SER A 231 -4.94 -8.35 -5.66
N SER A 232 -4.10 -9.32 -5.30
CA SER A 232 -3.31 -10.09 -6.28
C SER A 232 -4.20 -11.01 -7.13
N ALA A 233 -5.15 -11.70 -6.49
CA ALA A 233 -6.12 -12.53 -7.19
C ALA A 233 -7.04 -11.69 -8.08
N LEU A 234 -7.61 -10.61 -7.53
CA LEU A 234 -8.49 -9.71 -8.27
C LEU A 234 -7.79 -9.05 -9.46
N GLY A 235 -6.51 -8.67 -9.29
CA GLY A 235 -5.72 -8.12 -10.40
C GLY A 235 -5.58 -9.08 -11.56
N ALA A 236 -5.30 -10.36 -11.28
CA ALA A 236 -5.21 -11.39 -12.30
C ALA A 236 -6.55 -11.65 -13.00
N GLU A 237 -7.67 -11.62 -12.27
CA GLU A 237 -9.01 -11.79 -12.84
C GLU A 237 -9.39 -10.60 -13.75
N LEU A 238 -9.08 -9.38 -13.33
CA LEU A 238 -9.54 -8.16 -14.00
C LEU A 238 -8.60 -7.62 -15.08
N GLU A 239 -7.38 -8.17 -15.21
CA GLU A 239 -6.41 -7.74 -16.22
C GLU A 239 -6.95 -7.89 -17.64
N ALA A 240 -7.61 -9.02 -17.95
CA ALA A 240 -8.22 -9.28 -19.25
C ALA A 240 -9.36 -8.30 -19.59
N HIS A 241 -9.92 -7.63 -18.58
CA HIS A 241 -10.96 -6.60 -18.73
C HIS A 241 -10.37 -5.18 -18.83
N GLY A 242 -9.04 -5.02 -18.91
CA GLY A 242 -8.39 -3.72 -19.03
C GLY A 242 -8.35 -2.91 -17.73
N ILE A 243 -8.60 -3.56 -16.58
CA ILE A 243 -8.61 -2.92 -15.26
C ILE A 243 -7.27 -3.17 -14.59
N THR A 244 -6.63 -2.11 -14.10
CA THR A 244 -5.43 -2.23 -13.28
C THR A 244 -5.83 -2.28 -11.81
N VAL A 245 -5.50 -3.36 -11.12
CA VAL A 245 -5.62 -3.49 -9.67
C VAL A 245 -4.23 -3.44 -9.05
N GLU A 246 -4.08 -2.68 -7.98
CA GLU A 246 -2.81 -2.56 -7.27
C GLU A 246 -3.03 -2.40 -5.77
N LEU A 247 -2.38 -3.25 -4.97
CA LEU A 247 -2.20 -3.00 -3.55
C LEU A 247 -1.03 -2.02 -3.35
N VAL A 248 -1.33 -0.86 -2.79
CA VAL A 248 -0.33 0.15 -2.46
C VAL A 248 0.20 -0.10 -1.05
N GLN A 249 1.43 -0.57 -0.97
CA GLN A 249 2.11 -0.91 0.26
C GLN A 249 2.60 0.35 0.98
N ALA A 250 1.80 0.82 1.93
CA ALA A 250 2.14 1.92 2.80
C ALA A 250 2.97 1.47 4.01
N TYR A 251 4.01 2.22 4.34
CA TYR A 251 4.69 2.09 5.63
C TYR A 251 4.21 3.23 6.55
N LEU A 252 5.02 3.63 7.52
CA LEU A 252 4.69 4.78 8.35
C LEU A 252 4.58 6.04 7.49
N ILE A 253 3.41 6.68 7.55
CA ILE A 253 3.08 7.94 6.91
C ILE A 253 2.50 8.84 8.00
N THR A 254 2.77 10.14 7.96
CA THR A 254 2.18 11.05 8.95
C THR A 254 0.66 11.09 8.80
N SER A 255 -0.07 10.74 9.85
CA SER A 255 -1.53 10.72 9.85
C SER A 255 -2.08 10.68 11.27
N ALA A 256 -3.40 10.87 11.40
CA ALA A 256 -4.10 10.64 12.65
C ALA A 256 -3.95 9.17 13.12
N MET A 257 -3.98 8.21 12.19
CA MET A 257 -3.87 6.77 12.48
C MET A 257 -2.48 6.40 13.03
N SER A 258 -1.40 6.89 12.41
CA SER A 258 -0.02 6.59 12.89
C SER A 258 0.35 7.37 14.15
N LYS A 259 -0.38 8.44 14.47
CA LYS A 259 -0.08 9.40 15.56
C LYS A 259 1.28 10.10 15.38
N ILE A 260 1.88 10.03 14.18
CA ILE A 260 3.13 10.70 13.82
C ILE A 260 2.81 12.00 13.08
N ARG A 261 3.40 13.11 13.53
CA ARG A 261 3.11 14.45 13.00
C ARG A 261 4.25 15.08 12.19
N ARG A 262 5.47 14.53 12.29
CA ARG A 262 6.65 15.06 11.60
C ARG A 262 7.06 14.13 10.47
N ALA A 263 7.18 14.68 9.26
CA ALA A 263 7.67 13.96 8.11
C ALA A 263 9.20 13.80 8.16
N SER A 264 9.69 12.74 7.52
CA SER A 264 11.10 12.43 7.32
C SER A 264 11.30 11.69 5.99
N ALA A 265 12.56 11.41 5.64
CA ALA A 265 12.87 10.60 4.48
C ALA A 265 12.16 9.23 4.48
N THR A 266 12.01 8.59 5.65
CA THR A 266 11.39 7.27 5.81
C THR A 266 9.91 7.33 6.21
N ILE A 267 9.41 8.51 6.60
CA ILE A 267 8.03 8.74 7.02
C ILE A 267 7.51 9.96 6.24
N PRO A 268 7.03 9.76 4.99
CA PRO A 268 6.53 10.87 4.20
C PRO A 268 5.24 11.46 4.77
N ASP A 269 4.94 12.68 4.35
CA ASP A 269 3.60 13.24 4.44
C ASP A 269 2.67 12.64 3.35
N PRO A 270 1.33 12.75 3.50
CA PRO A 270 0.39 12.23 2.53
C PRO A 270 0.58 12.77 1.10
N ARG A 271 0.95 14.04 0.94
CA ARG A 271 1.15 14.69 -0.37
C ARG A 271 2.30 14.04 -1.13
N SER A 272 3.43 13.89 -0.47
CA SER A 272 4.61 13.23 -1.03
C SER A 272 4.34 11.76 -1.36
N PHE A 273 3.63 11.05 -0.48
CA PHE A 273 3.29 9.64 -0.68
C PHE A 273 2.32 9.45 -1.85
N VAL A 274 1.19 10.16 -1.87
CA VAL A 274 0.17 10.05 -2.94
C VAL A 274 0.75 10.45 -4.29
N LYS A 275 1.61 11.48 -4.34
CA LYS A 275 2.31 11.88 -5.56
C LYS A 275 3.17 10.73 -6.11
N ALA A 276 3.91 10.05 -5.24
CA ALA A 276 4.71 8.89 -5.64
C ALA A 276 3.81 7.75 -6.15
N THR A 277 2.72 7.44 -5.45
CA THR A 277 1.77 6.40 -5.84
C THR A 277 1.16 6.67 -7.22
N LEU A 278 0.57 7.86 -7.43
CA LEU A 278 -0.05 8.20 -8.71
C LEU A 278 0.96 8.31 -9.86
N GLY A 279 2.22 8.65 -9.56
CA GLY A 279 3.30 8.71 -10.54
C GLY A 279 3.91 7.35 -10.93
N LYS A 280 3.58 6.28 -10.20
CA LYS A 280 4.19 4.95 -10.35
C LYS A 280 3.16 3.81 -10.55
N ILE A 281 1.92 4.15 -10.91
CA ILE A 281 0.86 3.17 -11.16
C ILE A 281 1.31 2.10 -12.16
N GLY A 282 1.16 0.83 -11.81
CA GLY A 282 1.55 -0.31 -12.62
C GLY A 282 3.02 -0.71 -12.49
N ASN A 283 3.79 -0.04 -11.64
CA ASN A 283 5.17 -0.42 -11.32
C ASN A 283 5.23 -1.00 -9.90
N ASN A 284 5.89 -2.15 -9.74
CA ASN A 284 5.96 -2.82 -8.43
C ASN A 284 6.78 -2.07 -7.38
N GLY A 285 7.58 -1.09 -7.77
CA GLY A 285 8.45 -0.36 -6.85
C GLY A 285 9.37 -1.32 -6.11
N GLY A 286 9.30 -1.28 -4.77
CA GLY A 286 10.05 -2.18 -3.89
C GLY A 286 9.42 -3.54 -3.58
N SER A 287 8.34 -3.93 -4.25
CA SER A 287 7.63 -5.19 -4.00
C SER A 287 7.83 -6.18 -5.16
N PRO A 288 9.06 -6.66 -5.42
CA PRO A 288 9.34 -7.47 -6.61
C PRO A 288 8.67 -8.84 -6.58
N ASP A 289 8.41 -9.39 -5.39
CA ASP A 289 7.90 -10.75 -5.20
C ASP A 289 6.36 -10.81 -5.08
N TYR A 290 5.67 -9.65 -5.12
CA TYR A 290 4.21 -9.57 -5.02
C TYR A 290 3.64 -9.00 -6.31
N ALA A 291 2.90 -9.83 -7.06
CA ALA A 291 2.14 -9.39 -8.22
C ALA A 291 1.05 -8.39 -7.80
N TYR A 292 0.72 -7.44 -8.67
CA TYR A 292 -0.32 -6.43 -8.42
C TYR A 292 -0.12 -5.66 -7.10
N SER A 293 1.13 -5.47 -6.68
CA SER A 293 1.48 -4.66 -5.50
C SER A 293 2.55 -3.65 -5.85
N SER A 294 2.48 -2.48 -5.23
CA SER A 294 3.50 -1.44 -5.36
C SER A 294 3.98 -0.94 -4.00
N SER A 295 5.28 -0.70 -3.88
CA SER A 295 5.86 0.15 -2.83
C SER A 295 6.45 1.40 -3.50
N PRO A 296 5.62 2.42 -3.83
CA PRO A 296 5.97 3.44 -4.81
C PRO A 296 6.86 4.56 -4.24
N TYR A 297 6.81 4.79 -2.93
CA TYR A 297 7.64 5.80 -2.28
C TYR A 297 9.05 5.24 -2.07
N TRP A 298 10.08 5.96 -2.55
CA TRP A 298 11.45 5.44 -2.70
C TRP A 298 12.01 4.74 -1.45
N SER A 299 11.88 5.34 -0.26
CA SER A 299 12.45 4.77 0.96
C SER A 299 11.66 3.54 1.43
N HIS A 300 10.35 3.56 1.21
CA HIS A 300 9.47 2.42 1.51
C HIS A 300 9.76 1.28 0.55
N GLY A 301 10.03 1.58 -0.71
CA GLY A 301 10.41 0.58 -1.71
C GLY A 301 11.76 -0.08 -1.40
N LEU A 302 12.78 0.70 -1.03
CA LEU A 302 14.07 0.12 -0.62
C LEU A 302 13.94 -0.74 0.65
N MET A 303 13.13 -0.30 1.62
CA MET A 303 12.82 -1.08 2.81
C MET A 303 12.07 -2.37 2.47
N ALA A 304 11.08 -2.30 1.58
CA ALA A 304 10.32 -3.45 1.11
C ALA A 304 11.22 -4.49 0.44
N TYR A 305 12.11 -4.05 -0.46
CA TYR A 305 13.10 -4.94 -1.10
C TYR A 305 14.00 -5.61 -0.06
N PHE A 306 14.54 -4.86 0.90
CA PHE A 306 15.40 -5.43 1.94
C PHE A 306 14.66 -6.46 2.78
N LEU A 307 13.41 -6.16 3.18
CA LEU A 307 12.60 -7.07 3.99
C LEU A 307 12.22 -8.36 3.25
N THR A 308 11.86 -8.24 1.97
CA THR A 308 11.37 -9.36 1.15
C THR A 308 12.51 -10.22 0.60
N CYS A 309 13.53 -9.59 0.03
CA CYS A 309 14.56 -10.30 -0.71
C CYS A 309 15.79 -10.68 0.13
N ILE A 310 16.03 -10.01 1.27
CA ILE A 310 17.25 -10.20 2.09
C ILE A 310 16.92 -10.83 3.45
N THR A 311 16.09 -10.19 4.28
CA THR A 311 15.88 -10.67 5.67
C THR A 311 14.81 -11.75 5.80
N GLY A 312 13.89 -11.82 4.83
CA GLY A 312 12.69 -12.64 4.90
C GLY A 312 11.64 -12.05 5.85
N THR A 313 10.42 -11.90 5.35
CA THR A 313 9.31 -11.25 6.07
C THR A 313 8.76 -12.10 7.24
N MET A 314 9.01 -13.41 7.20
CA MET A 314 8.53 -14.38 8.20
C MET A 314 9.62 -14.87 9.17
N SER A 315 10.83 -14.29 9.14
CA SER A 315 11.92 -14.73 10.00
C SER A 315 11.67 -14.38 11.48
N LYS A 316 12.10 -15.25 12.40
CA LYS A 316 12.01 -15.00 13.85
C LYS A 316 12.72 -13.71 14.27
N THR A 317 13.81 -13.36 13.60
CA THR A 317 14.58 -12.14 13.85
C THR A 317 13.79 -10.88 13.51
N VAL A 318 13.21 -10.82 12.30
CA VAL A 318 12.37 -9.68 11.87
C VAL A 318 11.13 -9.57 12.76
N LEU A 319 10.51 -10.71 13.09
CA LEU A 319 9.37 -10.76 14.01
C LEU A 319 9.73 -10.22 15.40
N GLY A 320 10.90 -10.59 15.93
CA GLY A 320 11.42 -10.14 17.22
C GLY A 320 11.66 -8.63 17.26
N PHE A 321 12.29 -8.08 16.21
CA PHE A 321 12.48 -6.63 16.07
C PHE A 321 11.14 -5.89 16.00
N ASN A 322 10.22 -6.38 15.17
CA ASN A 322 8.90 -5.79 15.01
C ASN A 322 8.09 -5.82 16.33
N LYS A 323 8.18 -6.93 17.08
CA LYS A 323 7.59 -7.07 18.42
C LYS A 323 8.14 -6.03 19.39
N GLY A 324 9.47 -5.93 19.51
CA GLY A 324 10.12 -4.97 20.42
C GLY A 324 9.74 -3.51 20.11
N MET A 325 9.62 -3.16 18.82
CA MET A 325 9.12 -1.84 18.41
C MET A 325 7.70 -1.59 18.92
N HIS A 326 6.78 -2.53 18.75
CA HIS A 326 5.39 -2.37 19.18
C HIS A 326 5.23 -2.38 20.70
N GLU A 327 6.01 -3.17 21.43
CA GLU A 327 6.06 -3.16 22.90
C GLU A 327 6.52 -1.79 23.42
N SER A 328 7.53 -1.20 22.77
CA SER A 328 8.01 0.15 23.08
C SER A 328 6.94 1.21 22.84
N ILE A 329 6.20 1.12 21.73
CA ILE A 329 5.08 2.02 21.42
C ILE A 329 3.97 1.87 22.48
N ARG A 330 3.57 0.64 22.81
CA ARG A 330 2.58 0.35 23.86
C ARG A 330 2.99 0.97 25.19
N LYS A 331 4.23 0.74 25.63
CA LYS A 331 4.75 1.28 26.90
C LYS A 331 4.72 2.82 26.94
N ARG A 332 4.98 3.50 25.82
CA ARG A 332 4.83 4.96 25.72
C ARG A 332 3.38 5.40 25.80
N ALA A 333 2.48 4.68 25.12
CA ALA A 333 1.06 5.02 25.09
C ALA A 333 0.39 4.86 26.46
N LEU A 334 0.66 3.76 27.18
CA LEU A 334 0.14 3.51 28.52
C LEU A 334 0.62 4.59 29.52
N ARG A 335 1.92 4.91 29.53
CA ARG A 335 2.47 5.99 30.37
C ARG A 335 1.85 7.36 30.07
N LYS A 336 1.52 7.63 28.80
CA LYS A 336 0.83 8.86 28.43
C LYS A 336 -0.60 8.88 29.00
N ALA A 337 -1.33 7.78 28.86
CA ALA A 337 -2.69 7.66 29.39
C ALA A 337 -2.74 7.78 30.93
N GLU A 338 -1.78 7.19 31.64
CA GLU A 338 -1.65 7.33 33.11
C GLU A 338 -1.43 8.79 33.53
N ARG A 339 -0.53 9.51 32.85
CA ARG A 339 -0.29 10.95 33.10
C ARG A 339 -1.53 11.78 32.85
N GLU A 340 -2.29 11.49 31.79
CA GLU A 340 -3.53 12.20 31.47
C GLU A 340 -4.64 11.92 32.48
N LYS A 341 -4.73 10.69 33.02
CA LYS A 341 -5.63 10.37 34.13
C LYS A 341 -5.26 11.11 35.41
N GLY A 342 -3.98 11.14 35.77
CA GLY A 342 -3.49 11.86 36.95
C GLY A 342 -3.76 13.37 36.90
N LYS A 343 -3.68 13.98 35.71
CA LYS A 343 -4.03 15.40 35.50
C LYS A 343 -5.52 15.71 35.61
N LYS A 344 -6.40 14.74 35.42
CA LYS A 344 -7.86 14.90 35.55
C LYS A 344 -8.36 14.61 36.96
N ALA A 345 -7.52 14.04 37.82
CA ALA A 345 -7.82 13.72 39.21
C ALA A 345 -7.37 14.82 40.19
N ILE A 346 -6.76 15.90 39.67
CA ILE A 346 -6.36 17.13 40.38
C ILE A 346 -7.30 18.23 39.89
#